data_AF-A0AA42LKE9-F1
#
_entry.id   AF-A0AA42LKE9-F1
#
_cell.length_a   1.000
_cell.length_b   1.000
_cell.length_c   1.000
_cell.angle_alpha   90.00
_cell.angle_beta   90.00
_cell.angle_gamma   90.00
#
_symmetry.space_group_name_H-M   'P 1'
#
loop_
_entity.id
_entity.type
_entity.pdbx_description
1 polymer ?
#
loop_
_entity_poly.entity_id
_entity_poly.type
_entity_poly.pdbx_seq_one_letter_code
_entity_poly.pdbx_strand_id
1 'polypeptide(L)'
;MARTVTPLTDPKCEAAKPREKDYKLFDGQGLFLLVKASGVKTWRLKYRRPDGREGLATFGNYPALGLRAARARRAEALGQLAVGRDPVDAARQAKADAASARTNTFMAMAEQWHAACALKWSPGHAATVWRNLELHVLPVLGGRPLAELKTRDLMQPLKAVEKRGTLELAGRLRQYITGIMRMAVQHGLIDSNPANDLVGATATRKSTHRPALPLDRLPELLQRIEADSGRALTQHAVSLTLLVFIRSSELRFARWSEIDSGRAMWEIPGQREAIEGVKFSHRGAKMGTPHLVPLSRQTLDLLEQVRQLTGRFDLVFPGDHYHHKPMSENTINKALRRMGYDTKADLCGHGFRTMACSALVESGLWSKDAVERQMSHQERDTVRGAYIHKAEHLQERRLMCQWWADYLDANRQQHVTPYDFAHRWEVVGNVVPVNFGKAG
;
A
#
# COMPACT_ATOMS: atom_id res chain seq x y z
N MET A 1 -19.17 58.45 44.36
CA MET A 1 -19.01 57.52 45.50
C MET A 1 -19.18 56.10 44.99
N ALA A 2 -18.20 55.22 45.20
CA ALA A 2 -18.33 53.80 44.85
C ALA A 2 -19.41 53.16 45.73
N ARG A 3 -20.43 52.54 45.13
CA ARG A 3 -21.45 51.78 45.87
C ARG A 3 -20.78 50.53 46.46
N THR A 4 -20.61 50.48 47.78
CA THR A 4 -20.15 49.29 48.50
C THR A 4 -21.17 48.17 48.31
N VAL A 5 -20.76 47.07 47.68
CA VAL A 5 -21.61 45.89 47.48
C VAL A 5 -21.48 44.97 48.69
N THR A 6 -22.56 44.78 49.45
CA THR A 6 -22.61 43.78 50.52
C THR A 6 -22.68 42.38 49.90
N PRO A 7 -21.74 41.46 50.22
CA PRO A 7 -21.76 40.09 49.72
C PRO A 7 -23.07 39.36 50.05
N LEU A 8 -23.45 38.39 49.22
CA LEU A 8 -24.63 37.57 49.46
C LEU A 8 -24.32 36.46 50.48
N THR A 9 -25.38 36.00 51.12
CA THR A 9 -25.42 34.82 51.98
C THR A 9 -26.42 33.83 51.41
N ASP A 10 -26.22 32.52 51.61
CA ASP A 10 -27.14 31.49 51.11
C ASP A 10 -28.61 31.73 51.53
N PRO A 11 -28.92 32.12 52.79
CA PRO A 11 -30.29 32.47 53.19
C PRO A 11 -30.90 33.63 52.38
N LYS A 12 -30.07 34.61 52.00
CA LYS A 12 -30.50 35.76 51.19
C LYS A 12 -30.78 35.37 49.74
N CYS A 13 -30.03 34.40 49.20
CA CYS A 13 -30.29 33.83 47.87
C CYS A 13 -31.56 32.98 47.85
N GLU A 14 -31.80 32.22 48.91
CA GLU A 14 -33.00 31.41 49.08
C GLU A 14 -34.26 32.27 49.22
N ALA A 15 -34.25 33.24 50.13
CA ALA A 15 -35.37 34.14 50.42
C ALA A 15 -35.74 35.09 49.27
N ALA A 16 -34.90 35.21 48.23
CA ALA A 16 -35.16 36.07 47.08
C ALA A 16 -36.40 35.59 46.28
N LYS A 17 -37.51 36.32 46.36
CA LYS A 17 -38.75 35.99 45.64
C LYS A 17 -38.82 36.68 44.27
N PRO A 18 -39.57 36.13 43.29
CA PRO A 18 -39.80 36.79 42.01
C PRO A 18 -40.55 38.12 42.23
N ARG A 19 -40.34 39.07 41.32
CA ARG A 19 -41.03 40.38 41.30
C ARG A 19 -41.62 40.61 39.91
N GLU A 20 -42.40 41.68 39.74
CA GLU A 20 -42.96 42.07 38.43
C GLU A 20 -41.89 42.30 37.35
N LYS A 21 -40.67 42.66 37.75
CA LYS A 21 -39.52 42.85 36.86
C LYS A 21 -38.29 42.11 37.36
N ASP A 22 -37.48 41.64 36.42
CA ASP A 22 -36.18 41.02 36.69
C ASP A 22 -35.29 41.95 37.53
N TYR A 23 -34.66 41.40 38.57
CA TYR A 23 -33.76 42.17 39.43
C TYR A 23 -32.48 41.40 39.76
N LYS A 24 -31.45 42.15 40.17
CA LYS A 24 -30.10 41.63 40.41
C LYS A 24 -29.75 41.75 41.89
N LEU A 25 -29.28 40.65 42.46
CA LEU A 25 -28.66 40.62 43.79
C LEU A 25 -27.15 40.48 43.60
N PHE A 26 -26.38 41.51 43.94
CA PHE A 26 -24.94 41.51 43.72
C PHE A 26 -24.19 40.84 44.87
N ASP A 27 -23.22 39.98 44.54
CA ASP A 27 -22.30 39.33 45.49
C ASP A 27 -20.91 40.01 45.51
N GLY A 28 -20.64 40.91 44.57
CA GLY A 28 -19.37 41.61 44.43
C GLY A 28 -18.48 41.06 43.32
N GLN A 29 -17.49 41.86 42.91
CA GLN A 29 -16.58 41.56 41.79
C GLN A 29 -17.35 41.18 40.51
N GLY A 30 -18.45 41.88 40.23
CA GLY A 30 -19.29 41.66 39.05
C GLY A 30 -20.22 40.44 39.11
N LEU A 31 -20.11 39.56 40.12
CA LEU A 31 -21.02 38.42 40.29
C LEU A 31 -22.36 38.89 40.88
N PHE A 32 -23.45 38.39 40.32
CA PHE A 32 -24.79 38.62 40.81
C PHE A 32 -25.72 37.44 40.53
N LEU A 33 -26.75 37.29 41.36
CA LEU A 33 -27.89 36.42 41.10
C LEU A 33 -28.96 37.23 40.37
N LEU A 34 -29.28 36.83 39.14
CA LEU A 34 -30.44 37.34 38.42
C LEU A 34 -31.67 36.57 38.86
N VAL A 35 -32.65 37.27 39.43
CA VAL A 35 -33.95 36.71 39.78
C VAL A 35 -34.95 37.19 38.73
N LYS A 36 -35.44 36.25 37.92
CA LYS A 36 -36.42 36.55 36.88
C LYS A 36 -37.83 36.67 37.44
N ALA A 37 -38.70 37.42 36.75
CA ALA A 37 -40.13 37.44 37.05
C ALA A 37 -40.78 36.05 36.99
N SER A 38 -40.25 35.15 36.15
CA SER A 38 -40.66 33.74 36.07
C SER A 38 -40.23 32.87 37.27
N GLY A 39 -39.44 33.44 38.19
CA GLY A 39 -38.90 32.77 39.37
C GLY A 39 -37.64 31.92 39.14
N VAL A 40 -37.13 31.86 37.91
CA VAL A 40 -35.81 31.29 37.63
C VAL A 40 -34.73 32.21 38.21
N LYS A 41 -33.82 31.62 39.00
CA LYS A 41 -32.65 32.29 39.57
C LYS A 41 -31.39 31.82 38.87
N THR A 42 -30.60 32.74 38.33
CA THR A 42 -29.40 32.38 37.54
C THR A 42 -28.19 33.20 37.98
N TRP A 43 -27.07 32.53 38.21
CA TRP A 43 -25.78 33.18 38.49
C TRP A 43 -25.18 33.77 37.22
N ARG A 44 -24.83 35.05 37.28
CA ARG A 44 -24.19 35.78 36.18
C ARG A 44 -23.03 36.63 36.67
N LEU A 45 -22.03 36.79 35.82
CA LEU A 45 -20.87 37.64 36.05
C LEU A 45 -20.85 38.74 34.99
N LYS A 46 -20.95 39.99 35.42
CA LYS A 46 -20.64 41.16 34.58
C LYS A 46 -19.15 41.45 34.69
N TYR A 47 -18.46 41.55 33.56
CA TYR A 47 -17.02 41.79 33.50
C TYR A 47 -16.67 42.70 32.33
N ARG A 48 -15.40 43.07 32.18
CA ARG A 48 -14.89 43.79 31.01
C ARG A 48 -14.01 42.85 30.22
N ARG A 49 -14.30 42.74 28.93
CA ARG A 49 -13.57 41.89 27.99
C ARG A 49 -12.15 42.43 27.76
N PRO A 50 -11.22 41.61 27.25
CA PRO A 50 -9.88 42.07 26.86
C PRO A 50 -9.89 43.23 25.85
N ASP A 51 -10.91 43.30 24.98
CA ASP A 51 -11.11 44.38 23.99
C ASP A 51 -11.74 45.67 24.59
N GLY A 52 -11.95 45.70 25.91
CA GLY A 52 -12.54 46.84 26.62
C GLY A 52 -14.07 46.90 26.58
N ARG A 53 -14.77 45.98 25.92
CA ARG A 53 -16.25 45.95 25.89
C ARG A 53 -16.83 45.32 27.15
N GLU A 54 -18.10 45.58 27.45
CA GLU A 54 -18.79 44.89 28.55
C GLU A 54 -19.07 43.42 28.18
N GLY A 55 -18.79 42.51 29.11
CA GLY A 55 -19.05 41.07 28.99
C GLY A 55 -20.05 40.59 30.05
N LEU A 56 -20.81 39.54 29.73
CA LEU A 56 -21.75 38.91 30.64
C LEU A 56 -21.66 37.38 30.52
N ALA A 57 -21.12 36.72 31.55
CA ALA A 57 -21.06 35.26 31.63
C ALA A 57 -22.24 34.72 32.46
N THR A 58 -22.77 33.55 32.09
CA THR A 58 -23.82 32.84 32.83
C THR A 58 -23.26 31.52 33.33
N PHE A 59 -23.32 31.27 34.64
CA PHE A 59 -22.69 30.09 35.26
C PHE A 59 -23.66 28.92 35.50
N GLY A 60 -24.93 29.21 35.73
CA GLY A 60 -25.94 28.18 35.98
C GLY A 60 -27.08 28.67 36.87
N ASN A 61 -28.07 27.82 37.06
CA ASN A 61 -29.27 28.13 37.84
C ASN A 61 -29.08 27.78 39.32
N TYR A 62 -29.63 28.61 40.20
CA TYR A 62 -29.80 28.30 41.62
C TYR A 62 -31.12 27.53 41.81
N PRO A 63 -31.21 26.51 42.69
CA PRO A 63 -30.21 26.07 43.66
C PRO A 63 -29.20 25.03 43.14
N ALA A 64 -29.35 24.50 41.92
CA ALA A 64 -28.45 23.48 41.35
C ALA A 64 -26.97 23.89 41.37
N LEU A 65 -26.70 25.18 41.23
CA LEU A 65 -25.41 25.80 41.47
C LEU A 65 -25.52 26.77 42.65
N GLY A 66 -24.99 26.38 43.81
CA GLY A 66 -24.99 27.18 45.04
C GLY A 66 -24.00 28.35 45.03
N LEU A 67 -24.09 29.24 46.03
CA LEU A 67 -23.27 30.45 46.11
C LEU A 67 -21.75 30.16 46.11
N ARG A 68 -21.32 29.13 46.84
CA ARG A 68 -19.91 28.70 46.88
C ARG A 68 -19.38 28.32 45.49
N ALA A 69 -20.16 27.52 44.74
CA ALA A 69 -19.80 27.12 43.38
C ALA A 69 -19.81 28.32 42.41
N ALA A 70 -20.74 29.27 42.58
CA ALA A 70 -20.76 30.50 41.81
C ALA A 70 -19.52 31.38 42.04
N ARG A 71 -19.05 31.48 43.29
CA ARG A 71 -17.80 32.18 43.62
C ARG A 71 -16.56 31.49 43.05
N ALA A 72 -16.53 30.16 43.04
CA ALA A 72 -15.45 29.41 42.40
C ALA A 72 -15.39 29.66 40.87
N ARG A 73 -16.55 29.61 40.19
CA ARG A 73 -16.66 29.96 38.76
C ARG A 73 -16.29 31.41 38.46
N ARG A 74 -16.60 32.34 39.36
CA ARG A 74 -16.12 33.73 39.28
C ARG A 74 -14.59 33.78 39.33
N ALA A 75 -13.96 33.10 40.27
CA ALA A 75 -12.50 33.10 40.39
C ALA A 75 -11.83 32.51 39.13
N GLU A 76 -12.36 31.42 38.59
CA GLU A 76 -11.92 30.82 37.33
C GLU A 76 -12.02 31.82 36.16
N ALA A 77 -13.17 32.49 36.01
CA ALA A 77 -13.41 33.46 34.94
C ALA A 77 -12.51 34.70 35.07
N LEU A 78 -12.28 35.21 36.29
CA LEU A 78 -11.35 36.31 36.53
C LEU A 78 -9.89 35.90 36.25
N GLY A 79 -9.51 34.65 36.54
CA GLY A 79 -8.19 34.11 36.18
C GLY A 79 -7.98 34.05 34.66
N GLN A 80 -9.00 33.66 33.89
CA GLN A 80 -8.94 33.69 32.42
C GLN A 80 -8.79 35.12 31.88
N LEU A 81 -9.51 36.08 32.46
CA LEU A 81 -9.40 37.49 32.07
C LEU A 81 -8.02 38.09 32.39
N ALA A 82 -7.39 37.66 33.49
CA ALA A 82 -6.05 38.12 33.86
C ALA A 82 -4.98 37.73 32.83
N VAL A 83 -5.18 36.63 32.10
CA VAL A 83 -4.31 36.21 30.98
C VAL A 83 -4.85 36.65 29.61
N GLY A 84 -5.78 37.60 29.58
CA GLY A 84 -6.32 38.18 28.35
C GLY A 84 -7.32 37.29 27.59
N ARG A 85 -7.88 36.25 28.21
CA ARG A 85 -8.85 35.33 27.59
C ARG A 85 -10.27 35.63 28.05
N ASP A 86 -11.18 35.86 27.11
CA ASP A 86 -12.61 36.01 27.42
C ASP A 86 -13.24 34.66 27.82
N PRO A 87 -13.92 34.57 28.98
CA PRO A 87 -14.44 33.30 29.49
C PRO A 87 -15.64 32.75 28.73
N VAL A 88 -16.43 33.61 28.06
CA VAL A 88 -17.55 33.17 27.22
C VAL A 88 -17.03 32.63 25.90
N ASP A 89 -16.06 33.30 25.29
CA ASP A 89 -15.44 32.85 24.05
C ASP A 89 -14.63 31.57 24.28
N ALA A 90 -13.93 31.45 25.42
CA ALA A 90 -13.24 30.22 25.83
C ALA A 90 -14.20 29.03 25.96
N ALA A 91 -15.35 29.23 26.62
CA ALA A 91 -16.37 28.19 26.78
C ALA A 91 -17.05 27.83 25.44
N ARG A 92 -17.28 28.82 24.56
CA ARG A 92 -17.81 28.59 23.21
C ARG A 92 -16.83 27.80 22.35
N GLN A 93 -15.55 28.15 22.40
CA GLN A 93 -14.49 27.43 21.70
C GLN A 93 -14.38 25.99 22.20
N ALA A 94 -14.34 25.77 23.52
CA ALA A 94 -14.30 24.42 24.09
C ALA A 94 -15.50 23.55 23.67
N LYS A 95 -16.70 24.15 23.55
CA LYS A 95 -17.90 23.44 23.07
C LYS A 95 -17.82 23.14 21.56
N ALA A 96 -17.30 24.06 20.76
CA ALA A 96 -17.07 23.85 19.33
C ALA A 96 -16.00 22.77 19.09
N ASP A 97 -14.90 22.80 19.86
CA ASP A 97 -13.83 21.80 19.82
C ASP A 97 -14.37 20.41 20.21
N ALA A 98 -15.20 20.32 21.25
CA ALA A 98 -15.82 19.06 21.66
C ALA A 98 -16.80 18.51 20.60
N ALA A 99 -17.52 19.39 19.90
CA ALA A 99 -18.39 18.98 18.79
C ALA A 99 -17.56 18.52 17.57
N SER A 100 -16.48 19.24 17.25
CA SER A 100 -15.53 18.93 16.20
C SER A 100 -14.77 17.62 16.46
N ALA A 101 -14.38 17.35 17.71
CA ALA A 101 -13.72 16.10 18.13
C ALA A 101 -14.60 14.86 17.92
N ARG A 102 -15.93 15.01 17.99
CA ARG A 102 -16.88 13.92 17.71
C ARG A 102 -16.97 13.57 16.23
N THR A 103 -16.67 14.50 15.33
CA THR A 103 -16.71 14.30 13.87
C THR A 103 -15.33 14.01 13.28
N ASN A 104 -14.28 14.55 13.87
CA ASN A 104 -12.89 14.44 13.40
C ASN A 104 -12.18 13.23 14.04
N THR A 105 -12.79 12.07 13.86
CA THR A 105 -12.26 10.79 14.36
C THR A 105 -11.28 10.17 13.37
N PHE A 106 -10.47 9.22 13.84
CA PHE A 106 -9.59 8.45 12.97
C PHE A 106 -10.35 7.73 11.86
N MET A 107 -11.52 7.16 12.17
CA MET A 107 -12.35 6.44 11.19
C MET A 107 -12.81 7.36 10.06
N ALA A 108 -13.37 8.53 10.39
CA ALA A 108 -13.83 9.48 9.38
C ALA A 108 -12.70 9.92 8.44
N MET A 109 -11.50 10.12 8.98
CA MET A 109 -10.32 10.46 8.17
C MET A 109 -9.79 9.26 7.37
N ALA A 110 -9.86 8.05 7.92
CA ALA A 110 -9.49 6.83 7.21
C ALA A 110 -10.39 6.59 6.00
N GLU A 111 -11.69 6.85 6.11
CA GLU A 111 -12.65 6.78 5.00
C GLU A 111 -12.33 7.78 3.90
N GLN A 112 -12.10 9.06 4.26
CA GLN A 112 -11.70 10.10 3.31
C GLN A 112 -10.38 9.77 2.60
N TRP A 113 -9.38 9.33 3.36
CA TRP A 113 -8.10 8.92 2.83
C TRP A 113 -8.21 7.74 1.88
N HIS A 114 -9.00 6.74 2.27
CA HIS A 114 -9.22 5.55 1.46
C HIS A 114 -9.94 5.91 0.15
N ALA A 115 -11.01 6.71 0.21
CA ALA A 115 -11.74 7.16 -0.97
C ALA A 115 -10.84 7.91 -1.95
N ALA A 116 -10.01 8.83 -1.46
CA ALA A 116 -9.06 9.58 -2.29
C ALA A 116 -8.01 8.67 -2.94
N CYS A 117 -7.50 7.68 -2.22
CA CYS A 117 -6.49 6.76 -2.72
C CYS A 117 -7.08 5.70 -3.67
N ALA A 118 -8.31 5.26 -3.43
CA ALA A 118 -9.02 4.25 -4.22
C ALA A 118 -9.18 4.67 -5.69
N LEU A 119 -9.25 5.98 -5.98
CA LEU A 119 -9.27 6.52 -7.34
C LEU A 119 -8.05 6.11 -8.19
N LYS A 120 -6.92 5.82 -7.54
CA LYS A 120 -5.65 5.46 -8.21
C LYS A 120 -5.32 3.97 -8.10
N TRP A 121 -6.13 3.21 -7.36
CA TRP A 121 -5.87 1.81 -7.08
C TRP A 121 -6.81 0.90 -7.85
N SER A 122 -6.35 -0.32 -8.13
CA SER A 122 -7.28 -1.35 -8.60
C SER A 122 -8.33 -1.67 -7.52
N PRO A 123 -9.57 -2.02 -7.88
CA PRO A 123 -10.63 -2.29 -6.91
C PRO A 123 -10.24 -3.35 -5.87
N GLY A 124 -9.55 -4.41 -6.30
CA GLY A 124 -9.07 -5.47 -5.41
C GLY A 124 -7.99 -4.99 -4.42
N HIS A 125 -7.12 -4.06 -4.84
CA HIS A 125 -6.14 -3.47 -3.93
C HIS A 125 -6.83 -2.56 -2.91
N ALA A 126 -7.72 -1.67 -3.36
CA ALA A 126 -8.47 -0.78 -2.48
C ALA A 126 -9.27 -1.57 -1.42
N ALA A 127 -9.98 -2.64 -1.83
CA ALA A 127 -10.70 -3.51 -0.91
C ALA A 127 -9.78 -4.19 0.10
N THR A 128 -8.59 -4.64 -0.33
CA THR A 128 -7.60 -5.26 0.57
C THR A 128 -7.07 -4.26 1.60
N VAL A 129 -6.79 -3.02 1.19
CA VAL A 129 -6.33 -1.96 2.10
C VAL A 129 -7.39 -1.66 3.15
N TRP A 130 -8.65 -1.45 2.73
CA TRP A 130 -9.75 -1.19 3.65
C TRP A 130 -9.96 -2.34 4.64
N ARG A 131 -9.99 -3.58 4.14
CA ARG A 131 -10.12 -4.78 4.97
C ARG A 131 -9.03 -4.87 6.05
N ASN A 132 -7.79 -4.52 5.71
CA ASN A 132 -6.71 -4.50 6.68
C ASN A 132 -6.88 -3.40 7.75
N LEU A 133 -7.38 -2.21 7.37
CA LEU A 133 -7.71 -1.16 8.32
C LEU A 133 -8.84 -1.58 9.25
N GLU A 134 -9.93 -2.11 8.69
CA GLU A 134 -11.11 -2.61 9.41
C GLU A 134 -10.75 -3.71 10.42
N LEU A 135 -9.90 -4.67 10.04
CA LEU A 135 -9.55 -5.80 10.92
C LEU A 135 -8.52 -5.44 11.99
N HIS A 136 -7.64 -4.47 11.73
CA HIS A 136 -6.44 -4.30 12.56
C HIS A 136 -6.26 -2.92 13.17
N VAL A 137 -6.88 -1.88 12.62
CA VAL A 137 -6.63 -0.48 13.02
C VAL A 137 -7.89 0.16 13.59
N LEU A 138 -9.00 0.12 12.86
CA LEU A 138 -10.27 0.75 13.25
C LEU A 138 -10.83 0.26 14.59
N PRO A 139 -10.69 -1.02 15.00
CA PRO A 139 -11.17 -1.47 16.31
C PRO A 139 -10.46 -0.80 17.49
N VAL A 140 -9.24 -0.30 17.30
CA VAL A 140 -8.41 0.32 18.35
C VAL A 140 -8.45 1.85 18.26
N LEU A 141 -8.42 2.40 17.04
CA LEU A 141 -8.25 3.84 16.82
C LEU A 141 -9.51 4.53 16.30
N GLY A 142 -10.46 3.80 15.71
CA GLY A 142 -11.50 4.36 14.84
C GLY A 142 -12.32 5.48 15.47
N GLY A 143 -12.82 5.28 16.69
CA GLY A 143 -13.64 6.27 17.40
C GLY A 143 -12.86 7.40 18.08
N ARG A 144 -11.53 7.39 18.03
CA ARG A 144 -10.70 8.35 18.76
C ARG A 144 -10.54 9.66 17.96
N PRO A 145 -10.63 10.84 18.60
CA PRO A 145 -10.34 12.12 17.95
C PRO A 145 -8.89 12.20 17.47
N LEU A 146 -8.67 12.71 16.26
CA LEU A 146 -7.32 12.80 15.67
C LEU A 146 -6.34 13.61 16.52
N ALA A 147 -6.80 14.71 17.11
CA ALA A 147 -5.98 15.61 17.94
C ALA A 147 -5.47 14.97 19.25
N GLU A 148 -6.11 13.88 19.70
CA GLU A 148 -5.71 13.18 20.92
C GLU A 148 -4.74 12.02 20.67
N LEU A 149 -4.57 11.61 19.41
CA LEU A 149 -3.73 10.47 19.05
C LEU A 149 -2.24 10.85 19.11
N LYS A 150 -1.49 10.09 19.92
CA LYS A 150 -0.03 10.20 20.00
C LYS A 150 0.62 8.97 19.40
N THR A 151 1.93 9.02 19.16
CA THR A 151 2.73 7.90 18.61
C THR A 151 2.50 6.59 19.36
N ARG A 152 2.39 6.66 20.70
CA ARG A 152 2.10 5.50 21.56
C ARG A 152 0.79 4.79 21.23
N ASP A 153 -0.24 5.56 20.87
CA ASP A 153 -1.56 5.05 20.54
C ASP A 153 -1.52 4.36 19.18
N LEU A 154 -0.85 5.00 18.20
CA LEU A 154 -0.67 4.47 16.86
C LEU A 154 0.16 3.17 16.82
N MET A 155 1.06 2.96 17.80
CA MET A 155 1.85 1.74 17.92
C MET A 155 1.02 0.51 18.35
N GLN A 156 -0.09 0.69 19.07
CA GLN A 156 -0.87 -0.42 19.62
C GLN A 156 -1.34 -1.43 18.56
N PRO A 157 -2.01 -1.02 17.45
CA PRO A 157 -2.45 -1.96 16.42
C PRO A 157 -1.27 -2.64 15.71
N LEU A 158 -0.13 -1.95 15.56
CA LEU A 158 1.07 -2.49 14.93
C LEU A 158 1.69 -3.60 15.78
N LYS A 159 1.90 -3.36 17.07
CA LYS A 159 2.45 -4.35 18.00
C LYS A 159 1.57 -5.60 18.11
N ALA A 160 0.24 -5.44 18.02
CA ALA A 160 -0.68 -6.57 18.01
C ALA A 160 -0.49 -7.48 16.78
N VAL A 161 -0.20 -6.91 15.61
CA VAL A 161 0.11 -7.66 14.39
C VAL A 161 1.50 -8.29 14.45
N GLU A 162 2.50 -7.57 14.98
CA GLU A 162 3.85 -8.09 15.15
C GLU A 162 3.90 -9.31 16.07
N LYS A 163 3.17 -9.28 17.20
CA LYS A 163 3.05 -10.44 18.11
C LYS A 163 2.50 -11.71 17.43
N ARG A 164 1.75 -11.56 16.33
CA ARG A 164 1.24 -12.67 15.53
C ARG A 164 2.24 -13.16 14.46
N GLY A 165 3.41 -12.54 14.35
CA GLY A 165 4.47 -12.90 13.41
C GLY A 165 4.38 -12.28 12.01
N THR A 166 3.36 -11.46 11.72
CA THR A 166 3.12 -10.91 10.38
C THR A 166 3.74 -9.54 10.17
N LEU A 167 5.07 -9.47 10.20
CA LEU A 167 5.84 -8.20 10.10
C LEU A 167 5.55 -7.39 8.81
N GLU A 168 5.27 -8.07 7.70
CA GLU A 168 4.96 -7.42 6.41
C GLU A 168 3.66 -6.62 6.49
N LEU A 169 2.64 -7.21 7.12
CA LEU A 169 1.36 -6.54 7.36
C LEU A 169 1.52 -5.37 8.33
N ALA A 170 2.32 -5.52 9.39
CA ALA A 170 2.62 -4.42 10.31
C ALA A 170 3.26 -3.24 9.57
N GLY A 171 4.22 -3.50 8.67
CA GLY A 171 4.83 -2.49 7.81
C GLY A 171 3.82 -1.76 6.91
N ARG A 172 2.88 -2.51 6.30
CA ARG A 172 1.80 -1.91 5.48
C ARG A 172 0.85 -1.05 6.30
N LEU A 173 0.40 -1.54 7.45
CA LEU A 173 -0.50 -0.78 8.34
C LEU A 173 0.16 0.51 8.82
N ARG A 174 1.46 0.48 9.13
CA ARG A 174 2.23 1.69 9.46
C ARG A 174 2.17 2.72 8.33
N GLN A 175 2.36 2.29 7.08
CA GLN A 175 2.25 3.17 5.91
C GLN A 175 0.84 3.77 5.78
N TYR A 176 -0.21 2.97 5.98
CA TYR A 176 -1.59 3.46 5.92
C TYR A 176 -1.89 4.47 7.02
N ILE A 177 -1.55 4.15 8.28
CA ILE A 177 -1.72 5.08 9.42
C ILE A 177 -0.96 6.38 9.15
N THR A 178 0.28 6.30 8.64
CA THR A 178 1.08 7.49 8.31
C THR A 178 0.41 8.34 7.23
N GLY A 179 -0.18 7.71 6.20
CA GLY A 179 -0.92 8.39 5.14
C GLY A 179 -2.20 9.08 5.65
N ILE A 180 -2.97 8.39 6.49
CA ILE A 180 -4.20 8.92 7.10
C ILE A 180 -3.87 10.14 7.99
N MET A 181 -2.89 10.02 8.88
CA MET A 181 -2.48 11.13 9.75
C MET A 181 -1.84 12.28 8.96
N ARG A 182 -1.19 12.00 7.82
CA ARG A 182 -0.70 13.05 6.91
C ARG A 182 -1.86 13.82 6.28
N MET A 183 -2.92 13.14 5.86
CA MET A 183 -4.12 13.80 5.35
C MET A 183 -4.79 14.66 6.43
N ALA A 184 -4.81 14.20 7.69
CA ALA A 184 -5.29 15.01 8.80
C ALA A 184 -4.51 16.33 8.98
N VAL A 185 -3.18 16.31 8.83
CA VAL A 185 -2.36 17.53 8.81
C VAL A 185 -2.73 18.42 7.63
N GLN A 186 -2.88 17.85 6.42
CA GLN A 186 -3.22 18.61 5.21
C GLN A 186 -4.59 19.29 5.31
N HIS A 187 -5.53 18.69 6.05
CA HIS A 187 -6.85 19.25 6.33
C HIS A 187 -6.87 20.20 7.54
N GLY A 188 -5.73 20.46 8.17
CA GLY A 188 -5.60 21.35 9.33
C GLY A 188 -6.26 20.82 10.61
N LEU A 189 -6.50 19.50 10.71
CA LEU A 189 -7.13 18.89 11.89
C LEU A 189 -6.13 18.61 13.02
N ILE A 190 -4.85 18.51 12.67
CA ILE A 190 -3.72 18.33 13.59
C ILE A 190 -2.51 19.09 13.06
N ASP A 191 -1.65 19.59 13.95
CA ASP A 191 -0.50 20.43 13.57
C ASP A 191 0.69 19.62 13.03
N SER A 192 0.83 18.38 13.48
CA SER A 192 1.94 17.51 13.11
C SER A 192 1.50 16.06 13.00
N ASN A 193 2.25 15.25 12.25
CA ASN A 193 1.94 13.84 12.06
C ASN A 193 2.69 12.96 13.08
N PRO A 194 2.04 12.48 14.16
CA PRO A 194 2.67 11.63 15.18
C PRO A 194 3.07 10.24 14.66
N ALA A 195 2.61 9.85 13.46
CA ALA A 195 2.97 8.58 12.84
C ALA A 195 4.39 8.59 12.23
N ASN A 196 4.99 9.77 12.01
CA ASN A 196 6.34 9.86 11.47
C ASN A 196 7.39 9.19 12.38
N ASP A 197 7.16 9.24 13.69
CA ASP A 197 8.04 8.63 14.71
C ASP A 197 7.82 7.11 14.88
N LEU A 198 6.94 6.49 14.06
CA LEU A 198 6.78 5.03 14.03
C LEU A 198 7.91 4.33 13.26
N VAL A 199 8.73 5.08 12.54
CA VAL A 199 9.90 4.55 11.84
C VAL A 199 10.92 4.05 12.86
N GLY A 200 11.35 2.79 12.76
CA GLY A 200 12.27 2.16 13.71
C GLY A 200 11.60 1.54 14.95
N ALA A 201 10.35 1.90 15.26
CA ALA A 201 9.60 1.34 16.40
C ALA A 201 9.00 -0.05 16.13
N THR A 202 8.99 -0.50 14.87
CA THR A 202 8.47 -1.80 14.42
C THR A 202 9.59 -2.66 13.84
N ALA A 203 9.57 -3.97 14.11
CA ALA A 203 10.55 -4.91 13.59
C ALA A 203 10.43 -5.00 12.05
N THR A 204 11.49 -4.62 11.35
CA THR A 204 11.53 -4.67 9.88
C THR A 204 11.97 -6.08 9.46
N ARG A 205 11.09 -6.81 8.77
CA ARG A 205 11.51 -8.07 8.13
C ARG A 205 12.51 -7.75 7.03
N LYS A 206 13.67 -8.42 7.01
CA LYS A 206 14.56 -8.40 5.83
C LYS A 206 13.78 -8.93 4.63
N SER A 207 13.68 -8.13 3.58
CA SER A 207 13.08 -8.57 2.31
C SER A 207 13.86 -9.77 1.80
N THR A 208 13.22 -10.93 1.69
CA THR A 208 13.81 -12.11 1.08
C THR A 208 13.53 -12.05 -0.42
N HIS A 209 14.57 -11.96 -1.24
CA HIS A 209 14.43 -12.05 -2.68
C HIS A 209 13.87 -13.43 -3.05
N ARG A 210 13.13 -13.51 -4.17
CA ARG A 210 12.62 -14.79 -4.67
C ARG A 210 13.83 -15.66 -5.04
N PRO A 211 13.84 -16.95 -4.66
CA PRO A 211 14.96 -17.82 -4.95
C PRO A 211 15.09 -18.04 -6.46
N ALA A 212 16.33 -17.94 -6.92
CA ALA A 212 16.75 -18.13 -8.30
C ALA A 212 18.00 -18.99 -8.27
N LEU A 213 18.05 -19.97 -9.16
CA LEU A 213 19.15 -20.92 -9.19
C LEU A 213 20.42 -20.21 -9.70
N PRO A 214 21.59 -20.43 -9.09
CA PRO A 214 22.87 -20.04 -9.67
C PRO A 214 23.04 -20.56 -11.10
N LEU A 215 23.67 -19.76 -11.97
CA LEU A 215 23.77 -20.08 -13.41
C LEU A 215 24.66 -21.30 -13.69
N ASP A 216 25.60 -21.61 -12.79
CA ASP A 216 26.45 -22.80 -12.86
C ASP A 216 25.67 -24.12 -12.73
N ARG A 217 24.46 -24.07 -12.15
CA ARG A 217 23.53 -25.19 -12.06
C ARG A 217 22.51 -25.24 -13.20
N LEU A 218 22.67 -24.43 -14.25
CA LEU A 218 21.82 -24.52 -15.47
C LEU A 218 21.81 -25.92 -16.10
N PRO A 219 22.94 -26.64 -16.25
CA PRO A 219 22.92 -27.99 -16.82
C PRO A 219 22.01 -28.94 -16.04
N GLU A 220 22.09 -28.91 -14.70
CA GLU A 220 21.23 -29.69 -13.82
C GLU A 220 19.74 -29.34 -14.01
N LEU A 221 19.42 -28.05 -14.08
CA LEU A 221 18.04 -27.60 -14.29
C LEU A 221 17.47 -28.11 -15.61
N LEU A 222 18.23 -27.97 -16.69
CA LEU A 222 17.79 -28.36 -18.03
C LEU A 222 17.59 -29.88 -18.12
N GLN A 223 18.52 -30.66 -17.58
CA GLN A 223 18.39 -32.12 -17.50
C GLN A 223 17.16 -32.54 -16.67
N ARG A 224 16.91 -31.90 -15.54
CA ARG A 224 15.72 -32.20 -14.70
C ARG A 224 14.40 -31.80 -15.37
N ILE A 225 14.39 -30.75 -16.18
CA ILE A 225 13.21 -30.36 -16.97
C ILE A 225 12.91 -31.43 -18.03
N GLU A 226 13.94 -31.90 -18.73
CA GLU A 226 13.84 -32.92 -19.78
C GLU A 226 13.46 -34.30 -19.22
N ALA A 227 14.01 -34.67 -18.06
CA ALA A 227 13.74 -35.95 -17.40
C ALA A 227 12.45 -35.97 -16.55
N ASP A 228 11.73 -34.84 -16.44
CA ASP A 228 10.48 -34.81 -15.69
C ASP A 228 9.46 -35.79 -16.31
N SER A 229 8.78 -36.57 -15.48
CA SER A 229 7.74 -37.51 -15.91
C SER A 229 6.33 -36.97 -15.75
N GLY A 230 6.21 -35.65 -15.54
CA GLY A 230 4.93 -34.96 -15.44
C GLY A 230 4.17 -34.89 -16.77
N ARG A 231 3.06 -34.17 -16.74
CA ARG A 231 2.27 -33.91 -17.95
C ARG A 231 3.08 -33.08 -18.94
N ALA A 232 3.07 -33.49 -20.21
CA ALA A 232 3.74 -32.77 -21.30
C ALA A 232 3.43 -31.27 -21.28
N LEU A 233 2.15 -30.86 -21.25
CA LEU A 233 1.77 -29.44 -21.21
C LEU A 233 2.39 -28.67 -20.03
N THR A 234 2.59 -29.31 -18.88
CA THR A 234 3.23 -28.69 -17.72
C THR A 234 4.73 -28.49 -17.95
N GLN A 235 5.41 -29.46 -18.56
CA GLN A 235 6.83 -29.33 -18.93
C GLN A 235 7.03 -28.21 -19.95
N HIS A 236 6.19 -28.16 -20.99
CA HIS A 236 6.22 -27.08 -21.97
C HIS A 236 5.97 -25.72 -21.32
N ALA A 237 5.06 -25.63 -20.34
CA ALA A 237 4.85 -24.39 -19.60
C ALA A 237 6.10 -23.96 -18.79
N VAL A 238 6.81 -24.91 -18.17
CA VAL A 238 8.07 -24.63 -17.45
C VAL A 238 9.14 -24.16 -18.43
N SER A 239 9.38 -24.89 -19.52
CA SER A 239 10.37 -24.56 -20.55
C SER A 239 10.07 -23.22 -21.22
N LEU A 240 8.80 -22.94 -21.52
CA LEU A 240 8.39 -21.66 -22.10
C LEU A 240 8.65 -20.52 -21.12
N THR A 241 8.31 -20.70 -19.84
CA THR A 241 8.59 -19.69 -18.80
C THR A 241 10.09 -19.43 -18.67
N LEU A 242 10.93 -20.45 -18.82
CA LEU A 242 12.39 -20.28 -18.81
C LEU A 242 12.88 -19.51 -20.05
N LEU A 243 12.36 -19.82 -21.24
CA LEU A 243 12.77 -19.21 -22.51
C LEU A 243 12.33 -17.75 -22.65
N VAL A 244 11.08 -17.43 -22.31
CA VAL A 244 10.55 -16.05 -22.50
C VAL A 244 10.52 -15.23 -21.23
N PHE A 245 10.70 -15.87 -20.06
CA PHE A 245 10.82 -15.23 -18.74
C PHE A 245 9.74 -14.17 -18.47
N ILE A 246 8.51 -14.43 -18.92
CA ILE A 246 7.33 -13.59 -18.64
C ILE A 246 6.78 -13.86 -17.24
N ARG A 247 5.84 -13.04 -16.77
CA ARG A 247 5.24 -13.26 -15.44
C ARG A 247 4.26 -14.43 -15.47
N SER A 248 4.10 -15.10 -14.34
CA SER A 248 3.17 -16.24 -14.23
C SER A 248 1.74 -15.89 -14.65
N SER A 249 1.22 -14.70 -14.32
CA SER A 249 -0.10 -14.28 -14.80
C SER A 249 -0.16 -14.10 -16.32
N GLU A 250 0.92 -13.60 -16.93
CA GLU A 250 0.99 -13.37 -18.38
C GLU A 250 0.97 -14.71 -19.13
N LEU A 251 1.66 -15.73 -18.62
CA LEU A 251 1.65 -17.09 -19.16
C LEU A 251 0.30 -17.79 -18.97
N ARG A 252 -0.27 -17.74 -17.77
CA ARG A 252 -1.48 -18.51 -17.42
C ARG A 252 -2.70 -18.11 -18.23
N PHE A 253 -2.85 -16.82 -18.50
CA PHE A 253 -3.99 -16.26 -19.22
C PHE A 253 -3.68 -16.02 -20.71
N ALA A 254 -2.59 -16.59 -21.21
CA ALA A 254 -2.19 -16.52 -22.61
C ALA A 254 -3.28 -17.08 -23.53
N ARG A 255 -3.58 -16.35 -24.61
CA ARG A 255 -4.46 -16.81 -25.69
C ARG A 255 -3.67 -17.01 -26.98
N TRP A 256 -4.10 -17.96 -27.81
CA TRP A 256 -3.46 -18.20 -29.10
C TRP A 256 -3.51 -16.97 -30.02
N SER A 257 -4.57 -16.16 -29.91
CA SER A 257 -4.71 -14.90 -30.65
C SER A 257 -3.66 -13.83 -30.30
N GLU A 258 -2.92 -13.99 -29.20
CA GLU A 258 -1.84 -13.08 -28.79
C GLU A 258 -0.50 -13.41 -29.45
N ILE A 259 -0.39 -14.58 -30.09
CA ILE A 259 0.87 -15.13 -30.62
C ILE A 259 0.85 -15.05 -32.14
N ASP A 260 1.79 -14.27 -32.69
CA ASP A 260 2.06 -14.20 -34.12
C ASP A 260 3.37 -14.94 -34.43
N SER A 261 3.24 -16.21 -34.83
CA SER A 261 4.38 -17.05 -35.22
C SER A 261 5.09 -16.53 -36.47
N GLY A 262 4.38 -15.86 -37.39
CA GLY A 262 4.97 -15.31 -38.62
C GLY A 262 5.89 -14.12 -38.33
N ARG A 263 5.52 -13.27 -37.37
CA ARG A 263 6.36 -12.15 -36.92
C ARG A 263 7.33 -12.54 -35.80
N ALA A 264 7.26 -13.78 -35.30
CA ALA A 264 7.98 -14.27 -34.13
C ALA A 264 7.77 -13.35 -32.91
N MET A 265 6.50 -13.06 -32.60
CA MET A 265 6.13 -12.10 -31.56
C MET A 265 4.93 -12.60 -30.76
N TRP A 266 4.98 -12.40 -29.44
CA TRP A 266 3.83 -12.51 -28.57
C TRP A 266 3.46 -11.14 -28.01
N GLU A 267 2.31 -10.62 -28.39
CA GLU A 267 1.77 -9.36 -27.89
C GLU A 267 0.85 -9.60 -26.70
N ILE A 268 1.37 -9.42 -25.50
CA ILE A 268 0.57 -9.52 -24.27
C ILE A 268 -0.20 -8.21 -24.11
N PRO A 269 -1.53 -8.20 -24.16
CA PRO A 269 -2.30 -6.96 -24.08
C PRO A 269 -2.20 -6.35 -22.67
N GLY A 270 -2.47 -5.05 -22.54
CA GLY A 270 -2.48 -4.37 -21.24
C GLY A 270 -3.54 -4.92 -20.27
N GLN A 271 -4.69 -5.32 -20.82
CA GLN A 271 -5.76 -6.03 -20.13
C GLN A 271 -6.35 -7.12 -21.03
N ARG A 272 -7.03 -8.08 -20.42
CA ARG A 272 -7.68 -9.21 -21.08
C ARG A 272 -9.17 -9.19 -20.80
N GLU A 273 -9.94 -9.76 -21.70
CA GLU A 273 -11.32 -10.14 -21.39
C GLU A 273 -11.33 -11.12 -20.21
N ALA A 274 -12.21 -10.87 -19.24
CA ALA A 274 -12.31 -11.68 -18.04
C ALA A 274 -12.97 -13.03 -18.35
N ILE A 275 -12.35 -14.10 -17.87
CA ILE A 275 -12.95 -15.44 -17.88
C ILE A 275 -13.86 -15.56 -16.66
N GLU A 276 -15.12 -15.94 -16.90
CA GLU A 276 -16.14 -16.09 -15.87
C GLU A 276 -15.71 -17.08 -14.77
N GLY A 277 -15.93 -16.70 -13.51
CA GLY A 277 -15.57 -17.51 -12.35
C GLY A 277 -14.05 -17.69 -12.11
N VAL A 278 -13.19 -17.02 -12.88
CA VAL A 278 -11.73 -17.09 -12.73
C VAL A 278 -11.19 -15.78 -12.20
N LYS A 279 -10.72 -15.79 -10.96
CA LYS A 279 -10.13 -14.62 -10.30
C LYS A 279 -8.91 -14.12 -11.07
N PHE A 280 -8.86 -12.80 -11.30
CA PHE A 280 -7.75 -12.09 -11.95
C PHE A 280 -7.50 -12.43 -13.43
N SER A 281 -8.42 -13.11 -14.11
CA SER A 281 -8.32 -13.45 -15.54
C SER A 281 -8.23 -12.24 -16.48
N HIS A 282 -8.73 -11.09 -16.05
CA HIS A 282 -8.61 -9.82 -16.79
C HIS A 282 -7.18 -9.26 -16.85
N ARG A 283 -6.22 -9.83 -16.10
CA ARG A 283 -4.87 -9.28 -16.03
C ARG A 283 -4.11 -9.52 -17.34
N GLY A 284 -3.69 -8.43 -17.96
CA GLY A 284 -2.73 -8.39 -19.04
C GLY A 284 -1.29 -8.19 -18.53
N ALA A 285 -0.51 -7.41 -19.27
CA ALA A 285 0.80 -6.95 -18.88
C ALA A 285 0.74 -6.12 -17.58
N LYS A 286 1.76 -6.27 -16.72
CA LYS A 286 1.81 -5.61 -15.39
C LYS A 286 1.58 -4.10 -15.44
N MET A 287 2.05 -3.45 -16.50
CA MET A 287 2.04 -2.00 -16.61
C MET A 287 0.77 -1.42 -17.25
N GLY A 288 -0.20 -2.27 -17.62
CA GLY A 288 -1.46 -1.85 -18.22
C GLY A 288 -1.35 -1.43 -19.70
N THR A 289 -0.15 -1.42 -20.27
CA THR A 289 0.13 -1.21 -21.70
C THR A 289 0.55 -2.53 -22.35
N PRO A 290 0.34 -2.74 -23.66
CA PRO A 290 0.80 -3.94 -24.35
C PRO A 290 2.30 -4.20 -24.12
N HIS A 291 2.65 -5.47 -23.91
CA HIS A 291 4.03 -5.94 -23.77
C HIS A 291 4.36 -6.88 -24.92
N LEU A 292 5.21 -6.40 -25.83
CA LEU A 292 5.67 -7.14 -26.99
C LEU A 292 6.81 -8.06 -26.59
N VAL A 293 6.68 -9.38 -26.71
CA VAL A 293 7.69 -10.37 -26.33
C VAL A 293 8.23 -11.05 -27.59
N PRO A 294 9.47 -10.74 -28.03
CA PRO A 294 10.11 -11.45 -29.13
C PRO A 294 10.29 -12.93 -28.82
N LEU A 295 10.03 -13.78 -29.81
CA LEU A 295 10.11 -15.24 -29.69
C LEU A 295 11.37 -15.76 -30.39
N SER A 296 12.17 -16.54 -29.66
CA SER A 296 13.32 -17.26 -30.24
C SER A 296 12.85 -18.45 -31.10
N ARG A 297 13.74 -19.01 -31.92
CA ARG A 297 13.46 -20.24 -32.69
C ARG A 297 13.00 -21.38 -31.78
N GLN A 298 13.72 -21.63 -30.68
CA GLN A 298 13.39 -22.63 -29.67
C GLN A 298 12.01 -22.38 -29.04
N THR A 299 11.65 -21.11 -28.83
CA THR A 299 10.33 -20.73 -28.35
C THR A 299 9.22 -21.07 -29.36
N LEU A 300 9.44 -20.81 -30.64
CA LEU A 300 8.48 -21.13 -31.70
C LEU A 300 8.27 -22.64 -31.84
N ASP A 301 9.35 -23.42 -31.82
CA ASP A 301 9.29 -24.89 -31.87
C ASP A 301 8.49 -25.45 -30.68
N LEU A 302 8.75 -24.91 -29.48
CA LEU A 302 8.02 -25.31 -28.28
C LEU A 302 6.54 -24.91 -28.35
N LEU A 303 6.23 -23.71 -28.87
CA LEU A 303 4.85 -23.26 -29.04
C LEU A 303 4.09 -24.12 -30.05
N GLU A 304 4.73 -24.60 -31.10
CA GLU A 304 4.09 -25.52 -32.05
C GLU A 304 3.73 -26.86 -31.39
N GLN A 305 4.62 -27.40 -30.54
CA GLN A 305 4.32 -28.59 -29.73
C GLN A 305 3.16 -28.34 -28.75
N VAL A 306 3.11 -27.16 -28.13
CA VAL A 306 1.96 -26.77 -27.29
C VAL A 306 0.68 -26.67 -28.13
N ARG A 307 0.76 -26.13 -29.35
CA ARG A 307 -0.38 -25.97 -30.26
C ARG A 307 -0.97 -27.30 -30.68
N GLN A 308 -0.16 -28.33 -30.86
CA GLN A 308 -0.64 -29.70 -31.11
C GLN A 308 -1.49 -30.25 -29.95
N LEU A 309 -1.19 -29.84 -28.71
CA LEU A 309 -1.93 -30.28 -27.51
C LEU A 309 -3.17 -29.43 -27.21
N THR A 310 -3.10 -28.12 -27.42
CA THR A 310 -4.09 -27.16 -26.91
C THR A 310 -4.66 -26.21 -27.95
N GLY A 311 -4.25 -26.29 -29.22
CA GLY A 311 -4.66 -25.36 -30.30
C GLY A 311 -6.15 -25.36 -30.63
N ARG A 312 -6.90 -26.36 -30.14
CA ARG A 312 -8.37 -26.41 -30.21
C ARG A 312 -9.08 -25.53 -29.17
N PHE A 313 -8.35 -25.00 -28.20
CA PHE A 313 -8.86 -24.13 -27.13
C PHE A 313 -8.41 -22.69 -27.36
N ASP A 314 -9.08 -21.70 -26.75
CA ASP A 314 -8.63 -20.30 -26.80
C ASP A 314 -7.33 -20.09 -26.02
N LEU A 315 -7.23 -20.72 -24.85
CA LEU A 315 -6.08 -20.60 -23.96
C LEU A 315 -4.91 -21.48 -24.43
N VAL A 316 -3.70 -20.91 -24.39
CA VAL A 316 -2.45 -21.66 -24.65
C VAL A 316 -2.23 -22.72 -23.57
N PHE A 317 -2.49 -22.36 -22.31
CA PHE A 317 -2.34 -23.24 -21.14
C PHE A 317 -3.67 -23.43 -20.39
N PRO A 318 -4.59 -24.25 -20.92
CA PRO A 318 -5.85 -24.55 -20.27
C PRO A 318 -5.64 -25.39 -19.00
N GLY A 319 -6.65 -25.36 -18.13
CA GLY A 319 -6.77 -26.19 -16.95
C GLY A 319 -7.02 -27.65 -17.33
N ASP A 320 -6.60 -28.54 -16.44
CA ASP A 320 -6.71 -29.99 -16.68
C ASP A 320 -8.16 -30.45 -16.74
N HIS A 321 -8.92 -30.06 -15.72
CA HIS A 321 -10.30 -30.52 -15.54
C HIS A 321 -11.31 -29.63 -16.27
N TYR A 322 -11.00 -28.34 -16.43
CA TYR A 322 -11.85 -27.36 -17.09
C TYR A 322 -11.03 -26.60 -18.13
N HIS A 323 -11.17 -26.96 -19.41
CA HIS A 323 -10.36 -26.38 -20.47
C HIS A 323 -10.68 -24.91 -20.79
N HIS A 324 -11.87 -24.44 -20.39
CA HIS A 324 -12.24 -23.01 -20.45
C HIS A 324 -11.62 -22.19 -19.31
N LYS A 325 -11.02 -22.83 -18.30
CA LYS A 325 -10.27 -22.17 -17.23
C LYS A 325 -8.78 -22.32 -17.49
N PRO A 326 -7.94 -21.40 -17.01
CA PRO A 326 -6.50 -21.50 -17.20
C PRO A 326 -5.84 -22.46 -16.21
N MET A 327 -4.62 -22.86 -16.54
CA MET A 327 -3.72 -23.56 -15.64
C MET A 327 -3.59 -22.83 -14.28
N SER A 328 -3.40 -23.59 -13.20
CA SER A 328 -3.20 -23.04 -11.85
C SER A 328 -1.90 -22.24 -11.71
N GLU A 329 -1.88 -21.20 -10.86
CA GLU A 329 -0.64 -20.45 -10.55
C GLU A 329 0.43 -21.30 -9.87
N ASN A 330 0.02 -22.39 -9.25
CA ASN A 330 0.93 -23.27 -8.55
C ASN A 330 1.55 -24.34 -9.45
N THR A 331 1.10 -24.48 -10.71
CA THR A 331 1.51 -25.62 -11.56
C THR A 331 3.01 -25.64 -11.81
N ILE A 332 3.63 -24.52 -12.20
CA ILE A 332 5.09 -24.42 -12.41
C ILE A 332 5.86 -24.77 -11.14
N ASN A 333 5.49 -24.16 -10.00
CA ASN A 333 6.16 -24.42 -8.73
C ASN A 333 5.95 -25.87 -8.25
N LYS A 334 4.80 -26.49 -8.53
CA LYS A 334 4.58 -27.91 -8.25
C LYS A 334 5.47 -28.80 -9.12
N ALA A 335 5.66 -28.46 -10.39
CA ALA A 335 6.58 -29.17 -11.28
C ALA A 335 8.04 -29.05 -10.79
N LEU A 336 8.49 -27.85 -10.43
CA LEU A 336 9.83 -27.64 -9.85
C LEU A 336 10.05 -28.45 -8.56
N ARG A 337 9.05 -28.54 -7.68
CA ARG A 337 9.13 -29.39 -6.48
C ARG A 337 9.23 -30.87 -6.82
N ARG A 338 8.48 -31.33 -7.83
CA ARG A 338 8.56 -32.72 -8.31
C ARG A 338 9.95 -33.02 -8.91
N MET A 339 10.56 -32.04 -9.58
CA MET A 339 11.95 -32.09 -10.05
C MET A 339 12.97 -32.01 -8.90
N GLY A 340 12.55 -31.89 -7.64
CA GLY A 340 13.42 -31.91 -6.46
C GLY A 340 13.95 -30.56 -6.00
N TYR A 341 13.35 -29.43 -6.41
CA TYR A 341 13.71 -28.10 -5.94
C TYR A 341 12.82 -27.61 -4.79
N ASP A 342 13.40 -27.01 -3.75
CA ASP A 342 12.64 -26.21 -2.79
C ASP A 342 12.34 -24.83 -3.39
N THR A 343 11.07 -24.61 -3.76
CA THR A 343 10.59 -23.32 -4.29
C THR A 343 10.66 -22.13 -3.34
N LYS A 344 11.09 -22.33 -2.09
CA LYS A 344 11.34 -21.27 -1.11
C LYS A 344 12.83 -20.96 -0.93
N ALA A 345 13.72 -21.89 -1.28
CA ALA A 345 15.16 -21.78 -1.04
C ALA A 345 15.98 -21.84 -2.34
N ASP A 346 15.67 -22.77 -3.24
CA ASP A 346 16.49 -23.06 -4.42
C ASP A 346 16.02 -22.29 -5.66
N LEU A 347 14.78 -22.56 -6.10
CA LEU A 347 14.28 -22.07 -7.39
C LEU A 347 12.76 -22.07 -7.41
N CYS A 348 12.18 -20.92 -7.77
CA CYS A 348 10.75 -20.80 -8.08
C CYS A 348 10.53 -20.32 -9.51
N GLY A 349 9.30 -20.44 -10.03
CA GLY A 349 9.00 -19.98 -11.40
C GLY A 349 9.28 -18.50 -11.65
N HIS A 350 9.26 -17.65 -10.61
CA HIS A 350 9.69 -16.26 -10.73
C HIS A 350 11.23 -16.13 -10.83
N GLY A 351 11.97 -17.07 -10.27
CA GLY A 351 13.43 -17.11 -10.27
C GLY A 351 14.02 -17.20 -11.68
N PHE A 352 13.32 -17.82 -12.64
CA PHE A 352 13.74 -17.83 -14.06
C PHE A 352 13.97 -16.42 -14.62
N ARG A 353 13.15 -15.45 -14.19
CA ARG A 353 13.32 -14.05 -14.62
C ARG A 353 14.58 -13.43 -14.07
N THR A 354 14.90 -13.75 -12.81
CA THR A 354 16.14 -13.32 -12.16
C THR A 354 17.34 -13.96 -12.86
N MET A 355 17.29 -15.26 -13.16
CA MET A 355 18.35 -15.96 -13.88
C MET A 355 18.62 -15.35 -15.26
N ALA A 356 17.57 -15.15 -16.06
CA ALA A 356 17.69 -14.53 -17.38
C ALA A 356 18.25 -13.10 -17.26
N CYS A 357 17.73 -12.27 -16.35
CA CYS A 357 18.23 -10.92 -16.13
C CYS A 357 19.72 -10.91 -15.76
N SER A 358 20.12 -11.77 -14.81
CA SER A 358 21.53 -11.90 -14.41
C SER A 358 22.40 -12.30 -15.60
N ALA A 359 22.04 -13.33 -16.36
CA ALA A 359 22.82 -13.75 -17.52
C ALA A 359 22.93 -12.67 -18.60
N LEU A 360 21.83 -11.94 -18.86
CA LEU A 360 21.81 -10.85 -19.84
C LEU A 360 22.67 -9.65 -19.41
N VAL A 361 22.75 -9.37 -18.11
CA VAL A 361 23.61 -8.29 -17.59
C VAL A 361 25.09 -8.72 -17.60
N GLU A 362 25.38 -9.94 -17.13
CA GLU A 362 26.74 -10.49 -17.08
C GLU A 362 27.34 -10.73 -18.47
N SER A 363 26.52 -10.87 -19.51
CA SER A 363 27.02 -11.01 -20.88
C SER A 363 27.67 -9.73 -21.43
N GLY A 364 27.28 -8.56 -20.90
CA GLY A 364 27.77 -7.26 -21.39
C GLY A 364 27.25 -6.83 -22.78
N LEU A 365 26.34 -7.59 -23.40
CA LEU A 365 25.92 -7.38 -24.79
C LEU A 365 24.75 -6.40 -24.97
N TRP A 366 23.94 -6.20 -23.93
CA TRP A 366 22.61 -5.58 -24.06
C TRP A 366 22.50 -4.28 -23.27
N SER A 367 21.79 -3.31 -23.82
CA SER A 367 21.44 -2.10 -23.12
C SER A 367 20.49 -2.40 -21.95
N LYS A 368 20.67 -1.65 -20.86
CA LYS A 368 19.80 -1.74 -19.68
C LYS A 368 18.33 -1.50 -20.04
N ASP A 369 18.06 -0.58 -20.98
CA ASP A 369 16.70 -0.26 -21.41
C ASP A 369 16.02 -1.42 -22.13
N ALA A 370 16.74 -2.18 -22.96
CA ALA A 370 16.23 -3.38 -23.61
C ALA A 370 15.88 -4.49 -22.60
N VAL A 371 16.75 -4.71 -21.61
CA VAL A 371 16.53 -5.71 -20.54
C VAL A 371 15.31 -5.31 -19.68
N GLU A 372 15.24 -4.06 -19.22
CA GLU A 372 14.12 -3.57 -18.40
C GLU A 372 12.78 -3.60 -19.17
N ARG A 373 12.78 -3.23 -20.46
CA ARG A 373 11.59 -3.35 -21.33
C ARG A 373 11.13 -4.79 -21.49
N GLN A 374 12.03 -5.73 -21.72
CA GLN A 374 11.69 -7.15 -21.80
C GLN A 374 11.17 -7.69 -20.46
N MET A 375 11.65 -7.15 -19.35
CA MET A 375 11.09 -7.45 -18.03
C MET A 375 9.73 -6.77 -17.80
N SER A 376 9.18 -6.02 -18.76
CA SER A 376 7.95 -5.24 -18.62
C SER A 376 8.01 -4.37 -17.35
N HIS A 377 9.13 -3.70 -17.17
CA HIS A 377 9.33 -2.66 -16.17
C HIS A 377 9.13 -1.28 -16.83
N GLN A 378 8.59 -0.33 -16.07
CA GLN A 378 8.62 1.08 -16.47
C GLN A 378 9.86 1.75 -15.90
N GLU A 379 10.40 2.69 -16.67
CA GLU A 379 11.43 3.61 -16.21
C GLU A 379 10.92 4.36 -14.98
N ARG A 380 11.71 4.33 -13.90
CA ARG A 380 11.34 4.95 -12.62
C ARG A 380 11.80 6.39 -12.54
N ASP A 381 12.77 6.78 -13.37
CA ASP A 381 13.21 8.16 -13.51
C ASP A 381 12.22 8.92 -14.40
N THR A 382 11.48 9.86 -13.81
CA THR A 382 10.45 10.65 -14.51
C THR A 382 11.04 11.52 -15.62
N VAL A 383 12.31 11.89 -15.55
CA VAL A 383 12.98 12.71 -16.56
C VAL A 383 13.36 11.84 -17.75
N ARG A 384 14.04 10.70 -17.53
CA ARG A 384 14.35 9.72 -18.61
C ARG A 384 13.10 9.12 -19.24
N GLY A 385 12.09 8.82 -18.43
CA GLY A 385 10.82 8.26 -18.87
C GLY A 385 10.10 9.13 -19.91
N ALA A 386 10.23 10.46 -19.81
CA ALA A 386 9.65 11.39 -20.78
C ALA A 386 10.24 11.25 -22.20
N TYR A 387 11.49 10.80 -22.34
CA TYR A 387 12.17 10.68 -23.64
C TYR A 387 12.18 9.24 -24.19
N ILE A 388 12.28 8.23 -23.31
CA ILE A 388 12.46 6.82 -23.71
C ILE A 388 11.12 6.09 -23.94
N HIS A 389 9.99 6.66 -23.52
CA HIS A 389 8.67 5.99 -23.58
C HIS A 389 8.23 5.47 -24.97
N LYS A 390 8.84 5.93 -26.07
CA LYS A 390 8.54 5.45 -27.44
C LYS A 390 9.50 4.39 -27.99
N ALA A 391 10.71 4.27 -27.46
CA ALA A 391 11.77 3.45 -28.07
C ALA A 391 11.66 1.98 -27.66
N GLU A 392 10.96 1.12 -28.39
CA GLU A 392 10.70 -0.27 -27.93
C GLU A 392 11.91 -1.24 -27.89
N HIS A 393 13.07 -0.84 -28.42
CA HIS A 393 14.29 -1.66 -28.55
C HIS A 393 14.04 -3.05 -29.17
N LEU A 394 13.06 -3.18 -30.08
CA LEU A 394 12.57 -4.49 -30.54
C LEU A 394 13.64 -5.31 -31.26
N GLN A 395 14.48 -4.68 -32.09
CA GLN A 395 15.55 -5.38 -32.81
C GLN A 395 16.58 -5.95 -31.84
N GLU A 396 17.03 -5.14 -30.89
CA GLU A 396 17.95 -5.57 -29.84
C GLU A 396 17.35 -6.68 -28.98
N ARG A 397 16.07 -6.54 -28.57
CA ARG A 397 15.36 -7.55 -27.78
C ARG A 397 15.13 -8.86 -28.54
N ARG A 398 14.95 -8.82 -29.87
CA ARG A 398 14.90 -10.03 -30.71
C ARG A 398 16.22 -10.81 -30.61
N LEU A 399 17.35 -10.13 -30.78
CA LEU A 399 18.67 -10.74 -30.64
C LEU A 399 18.90 -11.24 -29.22
N MET A 400 18.47 -10.47 -28.22
CA MET A 400 18.59 -10.80 -26.80
C MET A 400 17.83 -12.08 -26.41
N CYS A 401 16.56 -12.20 -26.81
CA CYS A 401 15.76 -13.40 -26.55
C CYS A 401 16.33 -14.63 -27.27
N GLN A 402 16.83 -14.45 -28.50
CA GLN A 402 17.48 -15.53 -29.24
C GLN A 402 18.78 -15.97 -28.56
N TRP A 403 19.62 -15.02 -28.16
CA TRP A 403 20.87 -15.28 -27.45
C TRP A 403 20.64 -16.02 -26.13
N TRP A 404 19.62 -15.64 -25.37
CA TRP A 404 19.26 -16.35 -24.13
C TRP A 404 18.89 -17.81 -24.40
N ALA A 405 18.10 -18.07 -25.46
CA ALA A 405 17.75 -19.43 -25.84
C ALA A 405 18.98 -20.24 -26.29
N ASP A 406 19.86 -19.65 -27.09
CA ASP A 406 21.11 -20.29 -27.54
C ASP A 406 22.07 -20.54 -26.36
N TYR A 407 22.12 -19.63 -25.38
CA TYR A 407 22.87 -19.78 -24.14
C TYR A 407 22.36 -20.94 -23.28
N LEU A 408 21.04 -21.09 -23.16
CA LEU A 408 20.44 -22.24 -22.48
C LEU A 408 20.82 -23.56 -23.18
N ASP A 409 20.72 -23.63 -24.50
CA ASP A 409 21.09 -24.83 -25.25
C ASP A 409 22.58 -25.19 -25.08
N ALA A 410 23.46 -24.18 -25.08
CA ALA A 410 24.89 -24.39 -24.83
C ALA A 410 25.21 -24.87 -23.41
N ASN A 411 24.32 -24.61 -22.45
CA ASN A 411 24.47 -25.04 -21.06
C ASN A 411 23.77 -26.39 -20.76
N ARG A 412 23.30 -27.14 -21.77
CA ARG A 412 22.64 -28.45 -21.53
C ARG A 412 23.55 -29.53 -20.95
N GLN A 413 24.82 -29.52 -21.34
CA GLN A 413 25.79 -30.55 -20.96
C GLN A 413 26.80 -30.04 -19.93
N GLN A 414 27.40 -28.87 -20.20
CA GLN A 414 28.41 -28.25 -19.35
C GLN A 414 28.10 -26.77 -19.19
N HIS A 415 28.37 -26.24 -18.00
CA HIS A 415 28.20 -24.82 -17.76
C HIS A 415 29.22 -23.99 -18.53
N VAL A 416 28.74 -22.92 -19.17
CA VAL A 416 29.56 -21.84 -19.74
C VAL A 416 29.04 -20.53 -19.17
N THR A 417 29.95 -19.64 -18.74
CA THR A 417 29.54 -18.36 -18.16
C THR A 417 28.87 -17.47 -19.22
N PRO A 418 27.99 -16.53 -18.82
CA PRO A 418 27.38 -15.59 -19.75
C PRO A 418 28.40 -14.77 -20.54
N TYR A 419 29.47 -14.33 -19.87
CA TYR A 419 30.54 -13.54 -20.47
C TYR A 419 31.32 -14.36 -21.51
N ASP A 420 31.75 -15.57 -21.14
CA ASP A 420 32.50 -16.44 -22.07
C ASP A 420 31.63 -16.83 -23.27
N PHE A 421 30.32 -17.05 -23.06
CA PHE A 421 29.39 -17.33 -24.15
C PHE A 421 29.21 -16.15 -25.11
N ALA A 422 29.21 -14.92 -24.59
CA ALA A 422 29.12 -13.71 -25.41
C ALA A 422 30.40 -13.45 -26.21
N HIS A 423 31.57 -13.78 -25.68
CA HIS A 423 32.88 -13.44 -26.25
C HIS A 423 33.64 -14.64 -26.81
N ARG A 424 32.93 -15.70 -27.22
CA ARG A 424 33.51 -16.97 -27.74
C ARG A 424 34.50 -16.81 -28.89
N TRP A 425 34.50 -15.67 -29.57
CA TRP A 425 35.40 -15.36 -30.68
C TRP A 425 36.63 -14.53 -30.28
N GLU A 426 36.67 -13.97 -29.08
CA GLU A 426 37.79 -13.18 -28.56
C GLU A 426 38.74 -14.02 -27.67
N VAL A 427 38.22 -15.12 -27.10
CA VAL A 427 38.98 -16.05 -26.25
C VAL A 427 39.76 -17.07 -27.10
N VAL A 428 40.70 -16.59 -27.93
CA VAL A 428 41.75 -17.45 -28.54
C VAL A 428 43.09 -17.28 -27.80
N GLY A 429 43.16 -16.37 -26.81
CA GLY A 429 44.43 -15.97 -26.20
C GLY A 429 44.85 -16.69 -24.91
N ASN A 430 43.94 -16.99 -23.96
CA ASN A 430 44.40 -17.29 -22.58
C ASN A 430 43.51 -18.18 -21.69
N VAL A 431 42.52 -18.91 -22.22
CA VAL A 431 41.77 -19.90 -21.42
C VAL A 431 41.63 -21.20 -22.20
N VAL A 432 41.92 -22.32 -21.53
CA VAL A 432 41.98 -23.68 -22.10
C VAL A 432 40.76 -23.95 -23.00
N PRO A 433 40.96 -24.40 -24.25
CA PRO A 433 39.85 -24.65 -25.16
C PRO A 433 38.99 -25.80 -24.63
N VAL A 434 37.72 -25.51 -24.36
CA VAL A 434 36.71 -26.56 -24.18
C VAL A 434 36.46 -27.15 -25.57
N ASN A 435 36.86 -28.41 -25.74
CA ASN A 435 36.83 -29.09 -27.02
C ASN A 435 35.38 -29.44 -27.39
N PHE A 436 34.77 -28.64 -28.27
CA PHE A 436 33.45 -28.95 -28.82
C PHE A 436 33.59 -30.01 -29.91
N GLY A 437 33.51 -31.28 -29.50
CA GLY A 437 33.42 -32.40 -30.44
C GLY A 437 32.20 -32.21 -31.35
N LYS A 438 32.45 -32.02 -32.65
CA LYS A 438 31.44 -32.20 -33.70
C LYS A 438 31.09 -33.69 -33.74
N ALA A 439 29.86 -34.05 -33.39
CA ALA A 439 29.30 -35.33 -33.81
C ALA A 439 29.06 -35.25 -35.33
N GLY A 440 29.76 -36.12 -36.07
CA GLY A 440 29.49 -36.39 -37.48
C GLY A 440 28.40 -37.43 -37.66
#